data_AF-A0A6A6FK06-F1
#
_entry.id   AF-A0A6A6FK06-F1
#
_cell.length_a   1.000
_cell.length_b   1.000
_cell.length_c   1.000
_cell.angle_alpha   90.00
_cell.angle_beta   90.00
_cell.angle_gamma   90.00
#
_symmetry.space_group_name_H-M   'P 1'
#
loop_
_entity.id
_entity.type
_entity.pdbx_description
1 polymer ?
#
loop_
_entity_poly.entity_id
_entity_poly.type
_entity_poly.pdbx_seq_one_letter_code
_entity_poly.pdbx_strand_id
1 'polypeptide(L)'
;MPTATRELQYVNAKLPKIRTAYQMSIAMPSSPPASATCHSAMPLGQSRELPMPVVSRITSIAQAQATLQHCATRLNKSWQGNPARASPPGSPIDGQEKRHFQRWLEQWEQAFTAYLSLHMSGMKADEVTRSRILKANHLSCTILASEAGPGLRADYMFANECQAIVELANAVIAARQQAAGCQSPASSSPVASTLDIREPLYVVTACCNRSGLRNKAIELISRSSAR
;
A
#
# COMPACT_ATOMS: atom_id res chain seq x y z
N MET A 1 -16.66 48.24 35.84
CA MET A 1 -17.02 47.43 37.02
C MET A 1 -18.52 47.23 36.99
N PRO A 2 -19.05 45.98 37.08
CA PRO A 2 -18.80 45.05 38.17
C PRO A 2 -18.34 43.64 37.74
N THR A 3 -17.86 42.93 38.76
CA THR A 3 -17.23 41.61 38.77
C THR A 3 -18.27 40.50 38.85
N ALA A 4 -18.18 39.47 38.01
CA ALA A 4 -18.94 38.23 38.13
C ALA A 4 -17.98 37.05 38.24
N THR A 5 -17.70 36.64 39.47
CA THR A 5 -16.97 35.44 39.85
C THR A 5 -17.85 34.23 39.58
N ARG A 6 -17.45 33.36 38.65
CA ARG A 6 -18.13 32.08 38.42
C ARG A 6 -17.20 30.96 38.90
N GLU A 7 -17.58 30.38 40.04
CA GLU A 7 -16.96 29.23 40.67
C GLU A 7 -17.04 28.01 39.73
N LEU A 8 -15.90 27.40 39.41
CA LEU A 8 -15.80 26.12 38.73
C LEU A 8 -15.70 25.02 39.78
N GLN A 9 -16.81 24.32 40.00
CA GLN A 9 -16.86 23.11 40.83
C GLN A 9 -16.03 21.98 40.19
N TYR A 10 -14.97 21.59 40.90
CA TYR A 10 -14.19 20.38 40.66
C TYR A 10 -15.05 19.15 40.98
N VAL A 11 -15.48 18.41 39.96
CA VAL A 11 -16.09 17.09 40.15
C VAL A 11 -14.99 16.03 40.15
N ASN A 12 -14.66 15.60 41.37
CA ASN A 12 -13.74 14.52 41.70
C ASN A 12 -14.41 13.17 41.38
N ALA A 13 -14.11 12.60 40.21
CA ALA A 13 -14.54 11.24 39.86
C ALA A 13 -13.54 10.22 40.45
N LYS A 14 -13.86 9.68 41.62
CA LYS A 14 -13.19 8.52 42.21
C LYS A 14 -13.40 7.28 41.33
N LEU A 15 -12.34 6.82 40.66
CA LEU A 15 -12.26 5.52 40.01
C LEU A 15 -12.19 4.39 41.07
N PRO A 16 -13.03 3.34 40.98
CA PRO A 16 -12.94 2.20 41.89
C PRO A 16 -11.73 1.31 41.57
N LYS A 17 -10.95 1.01 42.60
CA LYS A 17 -9.82 0.06 42.60
C LYS A 17 -10.36 -1.37 42.53
N ILE A 18 -10.14 -2.07 41.42
CA ILE A 18 -10.35 -3.52 41.36
C ILE A 18 -9.13 -4.18 41.99
N ARG A 19 -9.33 -4.81 43.16
CA ARG A 19 -8.34 -5.66 43.82
C ARG A 19 -8.54 -7.11 43.39
N THR A 20 -7.43 -7.70 42.98
CA THR A 20 -7.19 -9.11 42.65
C THR A 20 -7.45 -10.06 43.81
N ALA A 21 -8.05 -11.22 43.54
CA ALA A 21 -7.76 -12.47 44.25
C ALA A 21 -8.26 -13.69 43.44
N TYR A 22 -7.35 -14.46 42.87
CA TYR A 22 -7.56 -15.89 42.65
C TYR A 22 -6.37 -16.61 43.31
N GLN A 23 -6.60 -17.11 44.52
CA GLN A 23 -5.85 -18.22 45.07
C GLN A 23 -6.33 -19.49 44.36
N MET A 24 -5.40 -20.29 43.83
CA MET A 24 -5.62 -21.71 43.69
C MET A 24 -4.39 -22.48 44.15
N SER A 25 -4.67 -23.47 44.99
CA SER A 25 -3.77 -24.22 45.83
C SER A 25 -2.90 -25.20 45.04
N ILE A 26 -1.68 -25.39 45.55
CA ILE A 26 -0.69 -26.36 45.11
C ILE A 26 -1.16 -27.77 45.52
N ALA A 27 -1.21 -28.69 44.56
CA ALA A 27 -1.19 -30.13 44.81
C ALA A 27 -0.22 -30.78 43.81
N MET A 28 0.90 -31.29 44.32
CA MET A 28 1.81 -32.19 43.60
C MET A 28 1.18 -33.58 43.52
N PRO A 29 1.30 -34.24 42.35
CA PRO A 29 1.60 -35.66 42.35
C PRO A 29 2.84 -35.99 41.49
N SER A 30 3.63 -36.87 42.07
CA SER A 30 4.75 -37.65 41.55
C SER A 30 4.65 -38.13 40.10
N SER A 31 5.79 -38.03 39.41
CA SER A 31 6.10 -38.55 38.07
C SER A 31 5.98 -40.08 37.95
N PRO A 32 5.63 -40.58 36.75
CA PRO A 32 6.37 -41.68 36.15
C PRO A 32 6.87 -41.33 34.73
N PRO A 33 7.89 -42.04 34.19
CA PRO A 33 8.56 -41.66 32.97
C PRO A 33 7.73 -42.12 31.75
N ALA A 34 7.30 -41.17 30.92
CA ALA A 34 6.70 -41.46 29.63
C ALA A 34 7.58 -40.90 28.52
N SER A 35 7.99 -41.82 27.65
CA SER A 35 8.80 -41.68 26.46
C SER A 35 8.61 -40.36 25.70
N ALA A 36 9.73 -39.70 25.41
CA ALA A 36 9.81 -38.56 24.53
C ALA A 36 9.50 -38.98 23.08
N THR A 37 8.21 -39.08 22.75
CA THR A 37 7.77 -39.04 21.36
C THR A 37 7.74 -37.58 20.95
N CYS A 38 8.82 -37.15 20.29
CA CYS A 38 8.87 -35.87 19.60
C CYS A 38 7.72 -35.83 18.59
N HIS A 39 6.60 -35.19 18.96
CA HIS A 39 5.64 -34.73 17.98
C HIS A 39 6.35 -33.65 17.17
N SER A 40 6.86 -34.10 16.02
CA SER A 40 7.39 -33.27 14.96
C SER A 40 6.38 -32.15 14.70
N ALA A 41 6.68 -30.96 15.22
CA ALA A 41 6.02 -29.75 14.78
C ALA A 41 6.32 -29.67 13.28
N MET A 42 5.29 -29.91 12.46
CA MET A 42 5.38 -29.69 11.03
C MET A 42 6.02 -28.32 10.80
N PRO A 43 7.10 -28.22 10.01
CA PRO A 43 7.70 -26.93 9.74
C PRO A 43 6.61 -26.03 9.14
N LEU A 44 6.33 -24.92 9.82
CA LEU A 44 5.53 -23.81 9.31
C LEU A 44 5.95 -23.62 7.86
N GLY A 45 4.99 -23.86 6.96
CA GLY A 45 5.25 -23.99 5.52
C GLY A 45 6.18 -22.89 5.07
N GLN A 46 7.32 -23.28 4.48
CA GLN A 46 8.21 -22.36 3.79
C GLN A 46 7.32 -21.52 2.88
N SER A 47 7.27 -20.21 3.15
CA SER A 47 6.54 -19.25 2.34
C SER A 47 6.96 -19.50 0.89
N ARG A 48 6.04 -20.00 0.06
CA ARG A 48 6.25 -20.24 -1.39
C ARG A 48 6.26 -18.91 -2.13
N GLU A 49 6.99 -17.94 -1.60
CA GLU A 49 7.09 -16.62 -2.18
C GLU A 49 8.12 -16.67 -3.30
N LEU A 50 7.64 -16.43 -4.52
CA LEU A 50 8.51 -16.40 -5.70
C LEU A 50 9.54 -15.28 -5.53
N PRO A 51 10.80 -15.52 -5.93
CA PRO A 51 11.84 -14.48 -5.87
C PRO A 51 11.43 -13.27 -6.70
N MET A 52 11.96 -12.10 -6.33
CA MET A 52 11.75 -10.88 -7.12
C MET A 52 12.28 -11.09 -8.55
N PRO A 53 11.49 -10.75 -9.59
CA PRO A 53 11.92 -10.93 -10.98
C PRO A 53 13.12 -10.03 -11.28
N VAL A 54 14.13 -10.54 -11.98
CA VAL A 54 15.27 -9.70 -12.41
C VAL A 54 14.81 -8.77 -13.53
N VAL A 55 15.05 -7.46 -13.38
CA VAL A 55 14.67 -6.44 -14.37
C VAL A 55 15.92 -5.79 -14.95
N SER A 56 16.33 -6.23 -16.14
CA SER A 56 17.42 -5.62 -16.90
C SER A 56 16.92 -4.79 -18.08
N ARG A 57 15.81 -5.20 -18.71
CA ARG A 57 15.20 -4.51 -19.85
C ARG A 57 13.70 -4.72 -19.87
N ILE A 58 12.98 -3.65 -20.20
CA ILE A 58 11.55 -3.67 -20.51
C ILE A 58 11.39 -3.51 -22.02
N THR A 59 10.64 -4.41 -22.64
CA THR A 59 10.35 -4.41 -24.09
C THR A 59 8.88 -4.21 -24.40
N SER A 60 8.00 -4.26 -23.39
CA SER A 60 6.58 -4.00 -23.54
C SER A 60 5.95 -3.51 -22.23
N ILE A 61 4.83 -2.79 -22.36
CA ILE A 61 4.00 -2.38 -21.22
C ILE A 61 3.51 -3.60 -20.42
N ALA A 62 3.15 -4.69 -21.10
CA ALA A 62 2.69 -5.91 -20.44
C ALA A 62 3.76 -6.53 -19.53
N GLN A 63 5.01 -6.56 -19.99
CA GLN A 63 6.16 -7.00 -19.18
C GLN A 63 6.41 -6.06 -17.99
N ALA A 64 6.36 -4.74 -18.23
CA ALA A 64 6.51 -3.73 -17.17
C ALA A 64 5.44 -3.92 -16.08
N GLN A 65 4.19 -4.15 -16.49
CA GLN A 65 3.08 -4.42 -15.58
C GLN A 65 3.28 -5.71 -14.77
N ALA A 66 3.59 -6.82 -15.42
CA ALA A 66 3.75 -8.12 -14.76
C ALA A 66 4.87 -8.09 -13.71
N THR A 67 6.00 -7.46 -14.05
CA THR A 67 7.15 -7.34 -13.13
C THR A 67 6.86 -6.43 -11.94
N LEU A 68 6.20 -5.29 -12.17
CA LEU A 68 5.81 -4.36 -11.10
C LEU A 68 4.73 -4.94 -10.20
N GLN A 69 3.80 -5.73 -10.75
CA GLN A 69 2.70 -6.34 -9.99
C GLN A 69 3.21 -7.14 -8.79
N HIS A 70 4.27 -7.93 -8.99
CA HIS A 70 4.83 -8.76 -7.94
C HIS A 70 5.31 -7.91 -6.77
N CYS A 71 6.08 -6.85 -7.06
CA CYS A 71 6.54 -5.87 -6.08
C CYS A 71 5.36 -5.20 -5.35
N ALA A 72 4.40 -4.66 -6.12
CA ALA A 72 3.24 -3.96 -5.58
C ALA A 72 2.40 -4.86 -4.68
N THR A 73 2.20 -6.13 -5.06
CA THR A 73 1.44 -7.09 -4.25
C THR A 73 2.11 -7.33 -2.91
N ARG A 74 3.44 -7.54 -2.89
CA ARG A 74 4.18 -7.78 -1.65
C ARG A 74 4.17 -6.56 -0.73
N LEU A 75 4.49 -5.38 -1.26
CA LEU A 75 4.49 -4.14 -0.47
C LEU A 75 3.10 -3.80 0.07
N ASN A 76 2.06 -3.88 -0.77
CA ASN A 76 0.68 -3.66 -0.32
C ASN A 76 0.22 -4.71 0.70
N LYS A 77 0.65 -5.97 0.59
CA LYS A 77 0.35 -7.01 1.58
C LYS A 77 1.05 -6.78 2.92
N SER A 78 2.22 -6.15 2.93
CA SER A 78 2.92 -5.81 4.18
C SER A 78 2.37 -4.57 4.88
N TRP A 79 1.70 -3.69 4.12
CA TRP A 79 1.23 -2.39 4.62
C TRP A 79 0.03 -2.51 5.56
N GLN A 80 0.29 -2.51 6.87
CA GLN A 80 -0.70 -2.78 7.91
C GLN A 80 -1.90 -1.81 7.89
N GLY A 81 -1.70 -0.56 7.48
CA GLY A 81 -2.74 0.49 7.44
C GLY A 81 -3.47 0.64 6.10
N ASN A 82 -3.40 -0.35 5.20
CA ASN A 82 -4.00 -0.22 3.87
C ASN A 82 -5.54 -0.22 3.92
N PRO A 83 -6.21 0.92 3.61
CA PRO A 83 -7.68 1.03 3.67
C PRO A 83 -8.39 0.32 2.49
N ALA A 84 -7.65 -0.04 1.44
CA ALA A 84 -8.19 -0.69 0.23
C ALA A 84 -8.18 -2.21 0.31
N ARG A 85 -7.73 -2.77 1.44
CA ARG A 85 -7.39 -4.18 1.55
C ARG A 85 -8.63 -5.06 1.78
N ALA A 86 -8.77 -6.11 0.98
CA ALA A 86 -9.84 -7.11 1.10
C ALA A 86 -9.46 -8.37 1.91
N SER A 87 -8.20 -8.50 2.34
CA SER A 87 -7.65 -9.67 3.03
C SER A 87 -6.88 -9.24 4.29
N PRO A 88 -6.49 -10.16 5.19
CA PRO A 88 -5.66 -9.80 6.34
C PRO A 88 -4.29 -9.22 5.94
N PRO A 89 -3.66 -8.40 6.81
CA PRO A 89 -2.26 -8.04 6.69
C PRO A 89 -1.36 -9.28 6.58
N GLY A 90 -0.40 -9.22 5.65
CA GLY A 90 0.73 -10.15 5.64
C GLY A 90 1.76 -9.73 6.67
N SER A 91 2.82 -10.52 6.81
CA SER A 91 3.95 -10.18 7.67
C SER A 91 4.54 -8.81 7.29
N PRO A 92 4.85 -7.95 8.26
CA PRO A 92 5.59 -6.72 8.01
C PRO A 92 6.93 -7.03 7.34
N ILE A 93 7.30 -6.19 6.37
CA ILE A 93 8.61 -6.24 5.71
C ILE A 93 9.63 -5.55 6.61
N ASP A 94 10.79 -6.18 6.82
CA ASP A 94 11.89 -5.60 7.60
C ASP A 94 12.73 -4.58 6.80
N GLY A 95 13.66 -3.88 7.48
CA GLY A 95 14.49 -2.87 6.83
C GLY A 95 15.49 -3.42 5.80
N GLN A 96 15.88 -4.70 5.87
CA GLN A 96 16.75 -5.28 4.86
C GLN A 96 15.98 -5.56 3.57
N GLU A 97 14.77 -6.08 3.71
CA GLU A 97 13.89 -6.38 2.61
C GLU A 97 13.35 -5.09 1.96
N LYS A 98 13.04 -4.05 2.74
CA LYS A 98 12.79 -2.69 2.21
C LYS A 98 13.92 -2.18 1.31
N ARG A 99 15.17 -2.27 1.78
CA ARG A 99 16.36 -1.91 0.97
C ARG A 99 16.54 -2.77 -0.27
N HIS A 100 16.08 -4.02 -0.26
CA HIS A 100 16.05 -4.85 -1.46
C HIS A 100 15.02 -4.34 -2.47
N PHE A 101 13.80 -4.03 -2.01
CA PHE A 101 12.76 -3.44 -2.87
C PHE A 101 13.16 -2.10 -3.44
N GLN A 102 13.79 -1.21 -2.67
CA GLN A 102 14.27 0.08 -3.16
C GLN A 102 15.22 -0.06 -4.35
N ARG A 103 16.27 -0.89 -4.21
CA ARG A 103 17.22 -1.16 -5.31
C ARG A 103 16.53 -1.77 -6.53
N TRP A 104 15.57 -2.66 -6.30
CA TRP A 104 14.81 -3.26 -7.39
C TRP A 104 13.93 -2.23 -8.12
N LEU A 105 13.28 -1.32 -7.37
CA LEU A 105 12.44 -0.26 -7.93
C LEU A 105 13.25 0.77 -8.73
N GLU A 106 14.49 1.05 -8.33
CA GLU A 106 15.44 1.88 -9.08
C GLU A 106 15.79 1.23 -10.43
N GLN A 107 16.09 -0.08 -10.43
CA GLN A 107 16.37 -0.82 -11.67
C GLN A 107 15.15 -0.87 -12.59
N TRP A 108 13.97 -1.11 -12.03
CA TRP A 108 12.72 -1.11 -12.79
C TRP A 108 12.46 0.27 -13.41
N GLU A 109 12.66 1.36 -12.67
CA GLU A 109 12.49 2.73 -13.15
C GLU A 109 13.44 3.05 -14.30
N GLN A 110 14.71 2.66 -14.17
CA GLN A 110 15.70 2.86 -15.22
C GLN A 110 15.32 2.11 -16.50
N ALA A 111 14.94 0.83 -16.38
CA ALA A 111 14.50 0.03 -17.52
C ALA A 111 13.22 0.57 -18.17
N PHE A 112 12.27 1.07 -17.37
CA PHE A 112 11.01 1.61 -17.87
C PHE A 112 11.21 2.97 -18.54
N THR A 113 12.06 3.83 -17.98
CA THR A 113 12.43 5.11 -18.59
C THR A 113 13.14 4.90 -19.92
N ALA A 114 14.05 3.93 -20.03
CA ALA A 114 14.71 3.58 -21.28
C ALA A 114 13.69 3.09 -22.33
N TYR A 115 12.73 2.26 -21.92
CA TYR A 115 11.63 1.82 -22.79
C TYR A 115 10.78 3.01 -23.28
N LEU A 116 10.34 3.89 -22.38
CA LEU A 116 9.54 5.05 -22.75
C LEU A 116 10.30 5.99 -23.69
N SER A 117 11.58 6.25 -23.43
CA SER A 117 12.41 7.12 -24.29
C SER A 117 12.47 6.64 -25.74
N LEU A 118 12.40 5.33 -25.97
CA LEU A 118 12.43 4.74 -27.32
C LEU A 118 11.05 4.70 -27.98
N HIS A 119 9.99 4.45 -27.20
CA HIS A 119 8.67 4.11 -27.74
C HIS A 119 7.63 5.22 -27.64
N MET A 120 7.85 6.25 -26.83
CA MET A 120 6.84 7.27 -26.49
C MET A 120 6.20 7.97 -27.69
N SER A 121 6.96 8.27 -28.74
CA SER A 121 6.44 8.95 -29.94
C SER A 121 5.42 8.11 -30.73
N GLY A 122 5.48 6.78 -30.60
CA GLY A 122 4.60 5.85 -31.30
C GLY A 122 3.49 5.25 -30.43
N MET A 123 3.39 5.63 -29.15
CA MET A 123 2.42 5.04 -28.23
C MET A 123 1.00 5.54 -28.52
N LYS A 124 0.05 4.60 -28.50
CA LYS A 124 -1.38 4.92 -28.55
C LYS A 124 -1.85 5.55 -27.24
N ALA A 125 -3.02 6.20 -27.27
CA ALA A 125 -3.58 6.86 -26.08
C ALA A 125 -3.83 5.88 -24.91
N ASP A 126 -4.20 4.63 -25.19
CA ASP A 126 -4.37 3.59 -24.17
C ASP A 126 -3.02 3.16 -23.56
N GLU A 127 -1.97 3.10 -24.37
CA GLU A 127 -0.60 2.77 -23.95
C GLU A 127 0.00 3.87 -23.07
N VAL A 128 -0.23 5.13 -23.43
CA VAL A 128 0.13 6.29 -22.60
C VAL A 128 -0.61 6.22 -21.26
N THR A 129 -1.91 5.89 -21.29
CA THR A 129 -2.72 5.76 -20.06
C THR A 129 -2.21 4.62 -19.17
N ARG A 130 -1.92 3.45 -19.75
CA ARG A 130 -1.31 2.33 -19.01
C ARG A 130 0.05 2.70 -18.42
N SER A 131 0.87 3.42 -19.16
CA SER A 131 2.19 3.87 -18.68
C SER A 131 2.06 4.81 -17.47
N ARG A 132 1.07 5.70 -17.47
CA ARG A 132 0.76 6.56 -16.31
C ARG A 132 0.36 5.75 -15.08
N ILE A 133 -0.47 4.70 -15.26
CA ILE A 133 -0.87 3.80 -14.17
C ILE A 133 0.34 3.07 -13.59
N LEU A 134 1.23 2.56 -14.45
CA LEU A 134 2.47 1.91 -14.01
C LEU A 134 3.36 2.85 -13.23
N LYS A 135 3.55 4.08 -13.71
CA LYS A 135 4.35 5.09 -13.02
C LYS A 135 3.77 5.45 -11.65
N ALA A 136 2.45 5.63 -11.54
CA ALA A 136 1.81 5.90 -10.26
C ALA A 136 2.00 4.74 -9.26
N ASN A 137 1.89 3.49 -9.73
CA ASN A 137 2.12 2.31 -8.92
C ASN A 137 3.59 2.18 -8.49
N HIS A 138 4.54 2.47 -9.37
CA HIS A 138 5.97 2.53 -9.03
C HIS A 138 6.25 3.55 -7.92
N LEU A 139 5.69 4.76 -8.02
CA LEU A 139 5.84 5.79 -6.99
C LEU A 139 5.24 5.34 -5.66
N SER A 140 4.07 4.72 -5.66
CA SER A 140 3.48 4.18 -4.43
C SER A 140 4.33 3.07 -3.80
N CYS A 141 4.93 2.20 -4.62
CA CYS A 141 5.84 1.16 -4.15
C CYS A 141 7.10 1.79 -3.54
N THR A 142 7.61 2.87 -4.14
CA THR A 142 8.77 3.61 -3.62
C THR A 142 8.49 4.19 -2.23
N ILE A 143 7.30 4.77 -2.03
CA ILE A 143 6.87 5.27 -0.71
C ILE A 143 6.76 4.12 0.30
N LEU A 144 6.11 3.01 -0.07
CA LEU A 144 5.92 1.85 0.82
C LEU A 144 7.23 1.14 1.18
N ALA A 145 8.18 1.07 0.24
CA ALA A 145 9.50 0.49 0.44
C ALA A 145 10.45 1.40 1.24
N SER A 146 10.08 2.66 1.49
CA SER A 146 10.91 3.58 2.28
C SER A 146 10.93 3.19 3.76
N GLU A 147 12.06 3.44 4.43
CA GLU A 147 12.22 3.23 5.87
C GLU A 147 11.21 4.04 6.68
N ALA A 148 10.93 5.28 6.27
CA ALA A 148 9.89 6.12 6.88
C ALA A 148 8.48 5.50 6.75
N GLY A 149 8.27 4.73 5.68
CA GLY A 149 6.96 4.15 5.32
C GLY A 149 5.85 5.20 5.22
N PRO A 150 4.58 4.76 5.13
CA PRO A 150 3.44 5.66 5.22
C PRO A 150 3.10 6.05 6.67
N GLY A 151 3.79 5.47 7.65
CA GLY A 151 3.46 5.49 9.08
C GLY A 151 4.42 6.36 9.90
N LEU A 152 4.58 7.60 9.51
CA LEU A 152 5.11 8.74 10.28
C LEU A 152 4.84 9.93 9.38
N ARG A 153 4.37 11.05 9.93
CA ARG A 153 4.06 12.26 9.16
C ARG A 153 5.33 12.79 8.50
N ALA A 154 5.65 12.24 7.33
CA ALA A 154 6.81 12.58 6.53
C ALA A 154 6.50 13.86 5.76
N ASP A 155 6.29 14.96 6.50
CA ASP A 155 5.67 16.22 6.05
C ASP A 155 6.23 16.77 4.74
N TYR A 156 7.46 16.37 4.37
CA TYR A 156 8.12 16.76 3.12
C TYR A 156 8.75 15.63 2.32
N MET A 157 8.96 14.41 2.87
CA MET A 157 9.80 13.41 2.19
C MET A 157 9.16 12.89 0.89
N PHE A 158 7.84 12.74 0.87
CA PHE A 158 7.12 12.19 -0.29
C PHE A 158 6.23 13.22 -0.98
N ALA A 159 6.45 14.52 -0.74
CA ALA A 159 5.56 15.56 -1.26
C ALA A 159 5.52 15.56 -2.80
N ASN A 160 6.66 15.32 -3.44
CA ASN A 160 6.79 15.29 -4.89
C ASN A 160 6.14 14.03 -5.48
N GLU A 161 6.35 12.88 -4.85
CA GLU A 161 5.78 11.60 -5.23
C GLU A 161 4.26 11.63 -5.08
N CYS A 162 3.75 12.18 -3.97
CA CYS A 162 2.32 12.36 -3.76
C CYS A 162 1.69 13.28 -4.81
N GLN A 163 2.34 14.40 -5.13
CA GLN A 163 1.90 15.31 -6.17
C GLN A 163 1.84 14.61 -7.53
N ALA A 164 2.91 13.92 -7.91
CA ALA A 164 3.01 13.20 -9.17
C ALA A 164 1.95 12.10 -9.29
N ILE A 165 1.68 11.34 -8.22
CA ILE A 165 0.60 10.34 -8.20
C ILE A 165 -0.75 10.99 -8.47
N VAL A 166 -1.07 12.12 -7.82
CA VAL A 166 -2.35 12.83 -8.01
C VAL A 166 -2.49 13.35 -9.44
N GLU A 167 -1.42 13.90 -10.02
CA GLU A 167 -1.42 14.39 -11.40
C GLU A 167 -1.61 13.27 -12.42
N LEU A 168 -0.87 12.17 -12.26
CA LEU A 168 -1.02 10.97 -13.08
C LEU A 168 -2.44 10.41 -12.98
N ALA A 169 -3.00 10.33 -11.78
CA ALA A 169 -4.34 9.83 -11.55
C ALA A 169 -5.41 10.70 -12.22
N ASN A 170 -5.29 12.02 -12.09
CA ASN A 170 -6.19 12.95 -12.76
C ASN A 170 -6.12 12.80 -14.29
N ALA A 171 -4.92 12.68 -14.87
CA ALA A 171 -4.74 12.46 -16.30
C ALA A 171 -5.31 11.11 -16.78
N VAL A 172 -5.20 10.04 -15.97
CA VAL A 172 -5.80 8.73 -16.26
C VAL A 172 -7.32 8.80 -16.24
N ILE A 173 -7.91 9.44 -15.23
CA ILE A 173 -9.37 9.57 -15.12
C ILE A 173 -9.92 10.41 -16.28
N ALA A 174 -9.28 11.54 -16.61
CA ALA A 174 -9.67 12.36 -17.76
C ALA A 174 -9.62 11.58 -19.08
N ALA A 175 -8.56 10.81 -19.32
CA ALA A 175 -8.43 9.97 -20.51
C ALA A 175 -9.52 8.88 -20.60
N ARG A 176 -9.84 8.23 -19.46
CA ARG A 176 -10.93 7.24 -19.38
C ARG A 176 -12.29 7.87 -19.70
N GLN A 177 -12.55 9.08 -19.21
CA GLN A 177 -13.80 9.82 -19.48
C GLN A 177 -13.94 10.19 -20.97
N GLN A 178 -12.86 10.63 -21.60
CA GLN A 178 -12.84 10.93 -23.04
C GLN A 178 -13.10 9.67 -23.89
N ALA A 179 -12.52 8.53 -23.50
CA ALA A 179 -12.74 7.26 -24.18
C ALA A 179 -14.19 6.76 -24.04
N ALA A 180 -14.78 6.89 -22.84
CA ALA A 180 -16.17 6.49 -22.58
C ALA A 180 -17.20 7.31 -23.39
N GLY A 181 -16.92 8.59 -23.64
CA GLY A 181 -17.76 9.43 -24.50
C GLY A 181 -17.75 9.04 -25.99
N CYS A 182 -16.83 8.18 -26.42
CA CYS A 182 -16.64 7.79 -27.82
C CYS A 182 -17.00 6.31 -28.11
N GLN A 183 -17.43 5.52 -27.12
CA GLN A 183 -17.64 4.08 -27.29
C GLN A 183 -19.06 3.62 -26.94
N SER A 184 -19.76 3.01 -27.90
CA SER A 184 -20.89 2.09 -27.65
C SER A 184 -20.39 0.83 -26.92
N PRO A 185 -21.24 0.11 -26.16
CA PRO A 185 -20.82 -0.89 -25.20
C PRO A 185 -20.31 -2.16 -25.90
N ALA A 186 -19.01 -2.17 -26.24
CA ALA A 186 -18.32 -3.40 -26.58
C ALA A 186 -17.85 -4.08 -25.29
N SER A 187 -18.42 -5.26 -25.05
CA SER A 187 -18.05 -6.17 -23.96
C SER A 187 -16.55 -6.51 -24.03
N SER A 188 -15.76 -5.83 -23.21
CA SER A 188 -14.40 -6.28 -22.89
C SER A 188 -14.44 -7.08 -21.60
N SER A 189 -14.33 -8.40 -21.72
CA SER A 189 -14.06 -9.32 -20.61
C SER A 189 -12.94 -8.76 -19.70
N PRO A 190 -13.08 -8.82 -18.37
CA PRO A 190 -12.08 -8.29 -17.47
C PRO A 190 -10.83 -9.17 -17.55
N VAL A 191 -9.88 -8.79 -18.39
CA VAL A 191 -8.50 -9.25 -18.26
C VAL A 191 -8.06 -8.82 -16.87
N ALA A 192 -7.85 -9.79 -15.99
CA ALA A 192 -7.38 -9.61 -14.62
C ALA A 192 -6.10 -8.75 -14.62
N SER A 193 -6.31 -7.44 -14.60
CA SER A 193 -5.28 -6.41 -14.68
C SER A 193 -5.11 -5.89 -13.28
N THR A 194 -3.97 -6.24 -12.72
CA THR A 194 -3.73 -6.37 -11.29
C THR A 194 -3.14 -5.10 -10.65
N LEU A 195 -2.88 -4.07 -11.46
CA LEU A 195 -2.54 -2.69 -11.05
C LEU A 195 -3.61 -1.72 -11.55
N ASP A 196 -4.25 -0.99 -10.63
CA ASP A 196 -5.11 0.14 -10.96
C ASP A 196 -4.56 1.44 -10.35
N ILE A 197 -5.18 2.56 -10.69
CA ILE A 197 -4.81 3.88 -10.20
C ILE A 197 -5.28 4.13 -8.76
N ARG A 198 -6.16 3.28 -8.22
CA ARG A 198 -6.74 3.43 -6.89
C ARG A 198 -5.72 3.18 -5.77
N GLU A 199 -4.93 2.12 -5.88
CA GLU A 199 -3.94 1.74 -4.88
C GLU A 199 -2.94 2.89 -4.59
N PRO A 200 -2.34 3.55 -5.59
CA PRO A 200 -1.50 4.74 -5.35
C PRO A 200 -2.22 5.87 -4.62
N LEU A 201 -3.49 6.14 -4.93
CA LEU A 201 -4.26 7.20 -4.28
C LEU A 201 -4.47 6.91 -2.79
N TYR A 202 -4.70 5.66 -2.41
CA TYR A 202 -4.78 5.28 -1.00
C TYR A 202 -3.47 5.53 -0.26
N VAL A 203 -2.32 5.24 -0.88
CA VAL A 203 -1.01 5.56 -0.31
C VAL A 203 -0.86 7.08 -0.10
N VAL A 204 -1.27 7.90 -1.07
CA VAL A 204 -1.28 9.37 -0.91
C VAL A 204 -2.16 9.78 0.27
N THR A 205 -3.35 9.22 0.43
CA THR A 205 -4.23 9.58 1.56
C THR A 205 -3.66 9.23 2.93
N ALA A 206 -2.79 8.22 2.99
CA ALA A 206 -2.20 7.74 4.23
C ALA A 206 -0.92 8.51 4.63
N CYS A 207 -0.06 8.87 3.66
CA CYS A 207 1.24 9.47 3.94
C CYS A 207 1.30 10.99 3.69
N CYS A 208 0.37 11.57 2.93
CA CYS A 208 0.40 12.98 2.58
C CYS A 208 -0.27 13.86 3.63
N ASN A 209 0.49 14.80 4.21
CA ASN A 209 -0.02 15.77 5.19
C ASN A 209 -0.57 17.06 4.57
N ARG A 210 -0.35 17.29 3.27
CA ARG A 210 -0.94 18.43 2.56
C ARG A 210 -2.43 18.16 2.34
N SER A 211 -3.27 18.84 3.12
CA SER A 211 -4.74 18.71 3.07
C SER A 211 -5.29 18.85 1.66
N GLY A 212 -4.79 19.80 0.87
CA GLY A 212 -5.19 19.99 -0.52
C GLY A 212 -4.95 18.76 -1.41
N LEU A 213 -3.79 18.10 -1.27
CA LEU A 213 -3.49 16.89 -2.05
C LEU A 213 -4.27 15.68 -1.55
N ARG A 214 -4.39 15.53 -0.24
CA ARG A 214 -5.18 14.46 0.36
C ARG A 214 -6.65 14.54 -0.05
N ASN A 215 -7.23 15.74 -0.05
CA ASN A 215 -8.61 15.96 -0.49
C ASN A 215 -8.79 15.64 -1.98
N LYS A 216 -7.85 16.07 -2.84
CA LYS A 216 -7.85 15.69 -4.26
C LYS A 216 -7.77 14.18 -4.45
N ALA A 217 -6.90 13.49 -3.71
CA ALA A 217 -6.80 12.05 -3.79
C ALA A 217 -8.11 11.34 -3.40
N ILE A 218 -8.77 11.80 -2.34
CA ILE A 218 -10.10 11.29 -1.92
C ILE A 218 -11.14 11.49 -3.02
N GLU A 219 -11.20 12.68 -3.63
CA GLU A 219 -12.11 12.96 -4.74
C GLU A 219 -11.86 12.02 -5.94
N LEU A 220 -10.59 11.84 -6.31
CA LEU A 220 -10.20 10.96 -7.42
C LEU A 220 -10.53 9.48 -7.12
N ILE A 221 -10.40 9.04 -5.87
CA ILE A 221 -10.84 7.69 -5.44
C ILE A 221 -12.34 7.53 -5.71
N SER A 222 -13.17 8.48 -5.29
CA SER A 222 -14.62 8.43 -5.54
C SER A 222 -14.96 8.39 -7.03
N ARG A 223 -14.27 9.17 -7.85
CA ARG A 223 -14.47 9.21 -9.32
C ARG A 223 -13.99 7.95 -10.03
N SER A 224 -12.98 7.27 -9.48
CA SER A 224 -12.46 6.02 -10.05
C SER A 224 -13.34 4.80 -9.76
N SER A 225 -14.25 4.90 -8.78
CA SER A 225 -15.15 3.82 -8.37
C SER A 225 -16.44 3.74 -9.18
N ALA A 226 -16.77 4.76 -9.98
CA ALA A 226 -17.93 4.74 -10.87
C ALA A 226 -17.59 3.99 -12.16
N ARG A 227 -17.74 2.66 -12.13
CA ARG A 227 -17.89 1.80 -13.31
C ARG A 227 -19.20 1.06 -13.20
#